data_AF-A0A2T2YKT2-F1
#
_entry.id   AF-A0A2T2YKT2-F1
#
_cell.length_a   1.000
_cell.length_b   1.000
_cell.length_c   1.000
_cell.angle_alpha   90.00
_cell.angle_beta   90.00
_cell.angle_gamma   90.00
#
_symmetry.space_group_name_H-M   'P 1'
#
loop_
_entity.id
_entity.type
_entity.pdbx_description
1 polymer ?
#
loop_
_entity_poly.entity_id
_entity_poly.type
_entity_poly.pdbx_seq_one_letter_code
_entity_poly.pdbx_strand_id
1 'polypeptide(L)'
;MRAGLSYQPVSSVLLVTEAEKHLDYPVNVKVGLEYKLIAKLSLRAGIATATEQFSFGTGFQAKQLQFDYAYGRQTVLGNLHQLAISYKWN
;
A
#
# COMPACT_ATOMS: atom_id res chain seq x y z
N MET A 1 -12.34 6.14 15.06
CA MET A 1 -12.81 6.88 13.87
C MET A 1 -11.73 6.83 12.79
N ARG A 2 -12.10 6.70 11.51
CA ARG A 2 -11.16 6.66 10.37
C ARG A 2 -11.64 7.61 9.28
N ALA A 3 -10.73 8.36 8.69
CA ALA A 3 -10.98 9.23 7.55
C ALA A 3 -9.86 9.04 6.52
N GLY A 4 -10.20 8.88 5.24
CA GLY A 4 -9.24 8.64 4.17
C GLY A 4 -9.47 9.58 2.99
N LEU A 5 -8.38 9.95 2.32
CA LEU A 5 -8.39 10.74 1.10
C LEU A 5 -7.46 10.08 0.08
N SER A 6 -7.97 9.93 -1.14
CA SER A 6 -7.15 9.55 -2.30
C SER A 6 -7.09 10.70 -3.30
N TYR A 7 -5.93 10.88 -3.91
CA TYR A 7 -5.69 11.90 -4.92
C TYR A 7 -4.88 11.31 -6.06
N GLN A 8 -5.34 11.51 -7.30
CA GLN A 8 -4.70 11.01 -8.50
C GLN A 8 -4.31 12.19 -9.40
N PRO A 9 -3.11 12.78 -9.20
CA PRO A 9 -2.67 13.92 -10.02
C PRO A 9 -2.53 13.57 -11.50
N VAL A 10 -2.09 12.34 -11.79
CA VAL A 10 -1.95 11.79 -13.15
C VAL A 10 -2.35 10.32 -13.14
N SER A 11 -2.70 9.76 -14.30
CA SER A 11 -3.16 8.37 -14.42
C SER A 11 -2.18 7.32 -13.85
N SER A 12 -0.88 7.63 -13.88
CA SER A 12 0.19 6.76 -13.36
C SER A 12 0.51 6.94 -11.88
N VAL A 13 -0.04 7.93 -11.17
CA VAL A 13 0.31 8.24 -9.77
C VAL A 13 -0.95 8.32 -8.93
N LEU A 14 -1.04 7.51 -7.87
CA LEU A 14 -2.09 7.59 -6.86
C LEU A 14 -1.46 7.86 -5.49
N LEU A 15 -1.90 8.93 -4.84
CA LEU A 15 -1.58 9.26 -3.45
C LEU A 15 -2.77 8.90 -2.58
N VAL A 16 -2.51 8.28 -1.43
CA VAL A 16 -3.53 7.92 -0.46
C VAL A 16 -3.06 8.35 0.92
N THR A 17 -3.96 8.96 1.69
CA THR A 17 -3.72 9.31 3.08
C THR A 17 -4.90 8.83 3.92
N GLU A 18 -4.62 8.29 5.09
CA GLU A 18 -5.64 7.84 6.05
C GLU A 18 -5.26 8.32 7.45
N ALA A 19 -6.20 8.94 8.15
CA ALA A 19 -6.08 9.27 9.56
C ALA A 19 -7.00 8.35 10.37
N GLU A 20 -6.43 7.67 11.36
CA GLU A 20 -7.11 6.74 12.24
C GLU A 20 -6.94 7.20 13.70
N LYS A 21 -8.06 7.42 14.39
CA LYS A 21 -8.11 7.72 15.83
C LYS A 21 -8.77 6.57 16.56
N HIS A 22 -8.01 5.88 17.39
CA HIS A 22 -8.56 5.00 18.43
C HIS A 22 -8.80 5.82 19.71
N LEU A 23 -9.70 5.36 20.59
CA LEU A 23 -10.00 6.08 21.84
C LEU A 23 -8.75 6.22 22.71
N ASP A 24 -7.94 5.17 22.81
CA ASP A 24 -6.83 5.08 23.76
C ASP A 24 -5.45 5.37 23.16
N TYR A 25 -5.37 5.58 21.84
CA TYR A 25 -4.09 5.74 21.12
C TYR A 25 -3.98 7.12 20.43
N PRO A 26 -2.73 7.60 20.21
CA PRO A 26 -2.50 8.76 19.36
C PRO A 26 -3.05 8.55 17.94
N VAL A 27 -3.31 9.66 17.24
CA VAL A 27 -3.78 9.60 15.85
C VAL A 27 -2.72 8.91 15.00
N ASN A 28 -3.11 7.85 14.32
CA ASN A 28 -2.28 7.14 13.37
C ASN A 28 -2.54 7.69 11.97
N VAL A 29 -1.51 8.28 11.36
CA VAL A 29 -1.59 8.79 10.00
C VAL A 29 -0.84 7.83 9.09
N LYS A 30 -1.51 7.33 8.06
CA LYS A 30 -0.95 6.48 7.02
C LYS A 30 -0.87 7.27 5.74
N VAL A 31 0.25 7.16 5.05
CA VAL A 31 0.48 7.78 3.74
C VAL A 31 0.97 6.70 2.81
N GLY A 32 0.38 6.63 1.61
CA GLY A 32 0.68 5.67 0.57
C GLY A 32 0.83 6.33 -0.78
N LEU A 33 1.75 5.80 -1.58
CA LEU A 33 2.00 6.16 -2.96
C LEU A 33 1.95 4.89 -3.81
N GLU A 34 1.17 4.92 -4.88
CA GLU A 34 1.24 3.95 -5.97
C GLU A 34 1.71 4.67 -7.25
N TYR A 35 2.71 4.09 -7.91
CA TYR A 35 3.23 4.55 -9.19
C TYR A 35 3.21 3.43 -10.23
N LYS A 36 2.54 3.66 -11.36
CA LYS A 36 2.47 2.72 -12.49
C LYS A 36 3.57 3.07 -13.49
N LEU A 37 4.65 2.28 -13.52
CA LEU A 37 5.75 2.47 -14.48
C LEU A 37 5.27 2.22 -15.91
N ILE A 38 4.49 1.16 -16.07
CA ILE A 38 3.80 0.78 -17.30
C ILE A 38 2.44 0.22 -16.92
N ALA A 39 1.52 0.06 -17.89
CA ALA A 39 0.17 -0.45 -17.64
C ALA A 39 0.12 -1.78 -16.87
N LYS A 40 1.19 -2.57 -16.93
CA LYS A 40 1.32 -3.89 -16.29
C LYS A 40 2.13 -3.89 -15.00
N LEU A 41 2.86 -2.82 -14.66
CA LEU A 41 3.81 -2.80 -13.53
C LEU A 41 3.53 -1.60 -12.64
N SER A 42 3.29 -1.89 -11.36
CA SER A 42 3.03 -0.91 -10.31
C SER A 42 4.05 -1.05 -9.20
N LEU A 43 4.55 0.06 -8.69
CA LEU A 43 5.31 0.16 -7.45
C LEU A 43 4.45 0.83 -6.40
N ARG A 44 4.57 0.36 -5.16
CA ARG A 44 3.84 0.89 -4.02
C ARG A 44 4.82 1.13 -2.88
N ALA A 45 4.60 2.22 -2.16
CA ALA A 45 5.30 2.51 -0.91
C ALA A 45 4.33 3.14 0.07
N GLY A 46 4.53 2.90 1.36
CA GLY A 46 3.70 3.48 2.40
C GLY A 46 4.41 3.58 3.74
N ILE A 47 3.94 4.52 4.54
CA ILE A 47 4.37 4.72 5.93
C ILE A 47 3.16 4.91 6.83
N ALA A 48 3.27 4.48 8.09
CA ALA A 48 2.30 4.78 9.14
C ALA A 48 3.02 5.37 10.36
N THR A 49 2.57 6.53 10.82
CA THR A 49 3.29 7.33 11.82
C THR A 49 3.23 6.73 13.22
N ALA A 50 2.06 6.27 13.68
CA ALA A 50 1.92 5.84 15.08
C ALA A 50 2.54 4.46 15.34
N THR A 51 2.72 3.64 14.31
CA THR A 51 3.25 2.29 14.42
C THR A 51 4.67 2.14 13.86
N GLU A 52 5.28 3.25 13.43
CA GLU A 52 6.59 3.31 12.75
C GLU A 52 6.71 2.24 11.65
N GLN A 53 5.64 2.03 10.89
CA GLN A 53 5.61 1.03 9.84
C GLN A 53 6.06 1.63 8.53
N PHE A 54 6.85 0.86 7.79
CA PHE A 54 7.21 1.14 6.40
C PHE A 54 6.85 -0.06 5.55
N SER A 55 6.32 0.18 4.36
CA SER A 55 6.02 -0.86 3.39
C SER A 55 6.47 -0.47 1.99
N PHE A 56 6.90 -1.46 1.22
CA PHE A 56 7.13 -1.35 -0.21
C PHE A 56 6.55 -2.55 -0.92
N GLY A 57 6.15 -2.38 -2.17
CA GLY A 57 5.63 -3.49 -2.96
C GLY A 57 5.72 -3.24 -4.45
N THR A 58 5.62 -4.32 -5.19
CA THR A 58 5.53 -4.31 -6.65
C THR A 58 4.42 -5.25 -7.07
N GLY A 59 3.65 -4.83 -8.07
CA GLY A 59 2.56 -5.59 -8.64
C GLY A 59 2.71 -5.69 -10.15
N PHE A 60 2.69 -6.90 -10.67
CA PHE A 60 2.72 -7.19 -12.10
C PHE A 60 1.41 -7.84 -12.56
N GLN A 61 0.76 -7.23 -13.54
CA GLN A 61 -0.51 -7.70 -14.10
C GLN A 61 -0.33 -8.14 -15.55
N ALA A 62 -0.59 -9.43 -15.80
CA ALA A 62 -0.57 -10.07 -17.11
C ALA A 62 -1.97 -10.63 -17.45
N LYS A 63 -2.82 -9.78 -18.04
CA LYS A 63 -4.21 -10.13 -18.41
C LYS A 63 -4.99 -10.61 -17.18
N GLN A 64 -5.34 -11.90 -17.11
CA GLN A 64 -6.05 -12.50 -15.98
C GLN A 64 -5.14 -12.81 -14.79
N LEU A 65 -3.82 -12.87 -14.97
CA LEU A 65 -2.88 -13.18 -13.90
C LEU A 65 -2.33 -11.91 -13.27
N GLN A 66 -2.21 -11.92 -11.94
CA GLN A 66 -1.61 -10.86 -11.16
C GLN A 66 -0.63 -11.47 -10.15
N PHE A 67 0.55 -10.89 -10.06
CA PHE A 67 1.60 -11.23 -9.12
C PHE A 67 1.91 -9.99 -8.30
N ASP A 68 1.82 -10.08 -6.98
CA ASP A 68 2.22 -9.02 -6.08
C ASP A 68 3.28 -9.53 -5.10
N TYR A 69 4.30 -8.71 -4.90
CA TYR A 69 5.26 -8.86 -3.83
C TYR A 69 5.19 -7.62 -2.95
N ALA A 70 5.10 -7.82 -1.64
CA ALA A 70 5.14 -6.76 -0.66
C ALA A 70 6.14 -7.10 0.44
N TYR A 71 6.83 -6.08 0.91
CA TYR A 71 7.60 -6.09 2.12
C TYR A 71 7.03 -5.06 3.08
N GLY A 72 6.93 -5.44 4.34
CA GLY A 72 6.57 -4.53 5.42
C GLY A 72 7.58 -4.67 6.55
N ARG A 73 7.90 -3.55 7.19
CA ARG A 73 8.60 -3.53 8.47
C ARG A 73 7.66 -2.95 9.50
N GLN A 74 7.46 -3.67 10.59
CA GLN A 74 6.66 -3.24 11.73
C GLN A 74 7.47 -3.43 13.00
N THR A 75 7.40 -2.47 13.92
CA THR A 75 8.19 -2.49 15.18
C THR A 75 7.95 -3.74 16.02
N VAL A 76 6.72 -4.28 16.00
CA VAL A 76 6.34 -5.46 16.81
C VAL A 76 6.67 -6.78 16.11
N LEU A 77 6.41 -6.89 14.80
CA LEU A 77 6.50 -8.14 14.04
C LEU A 77 7.83 -8.28 13.26
N GLY A 78 8.65 -7.23 13.22
CA GLY A 78 9.88 -7.21 12.46
C GLY A 78 9.65 -7.07 10.96
N ASN A 79 10.39 -7.85 10.17
CA ASN A 79 10.35 -7.83 8.72
C ASN A 79 9.35 -8.88 8.20
N LEU A 80 8.45 -8.46 7.32
CA LEU A 80 7.45 -9.31 6.70
C LEU A 80 7.62 -9.27 5.19
N HIS A 81 7.57 -10.44 4.58
CA HIS A 81 7.58 -10.63 3.13
C HIS A 81 6.29 -11.34 2.75
N GLN A 82 5.58 -10.78 1.78
CA GLN A 82 4.32 -11.31 1.30
C GLN A 82 4.38 -11.47 -0.22
N LEU A 83 3.99 -12.65 -0.69
CA LEU A 83 3.83 -12.97 -2.10
C LEU A 83 2.37 -13.35 -2.34
N ALA A 84 1.77 -12.80 -3.38
CA ALA A 84 0.41 -13.12 -3.78
C ALA A 84 0.36 -13.39 -5.28
N ILE A 85 -0.42 -14.40 -5.65
CA ILE A 85 -0.77 -14.72 -7.03
C ILE A 85 -2.29 -14.74 -7.10
N SER A 86 -2.85 -14.03 -8.07
CA SER A 86 -4.29 -13.94 -8.28
C SER A 86 -4.63 -14.22 -9.74
N TYR A 87 -5.73 -14.93 -9.96
CA TYR A 87 -6.26 -15.19 -11.28
C TYR A 87 -7.69 -14.67 -11.36
N LYS A 88 -7.98 -13.81 -12.32
CA LYS A 88 -9.31 -13.26 -12.56
C LYS A 88 -10.03 -14.11 -13.62
N TRP A 89 -11.03 -14.87 -13.19
CA TRP A 89 -11.94 -15.59 -14.09
C TRP A 89 -13.09 -14.64 -14.49
N ASN A 90 -13.38 -14.55 -15.79
CA ASN A 90 -14.54 -13.84 -16.33
C ASN A 90 -15.68 -14.82 -16.62
#